data_AF-A0A973TQE5-F1
#
_entry.id   AF-A0A973TQE5-F1
#
_cell.length_a   1.000
_cell.length_b   1.000
_cell.length_c   1.000
_cell.angle_alpha   90.00
_cell.angle_beta   90.00
_cell.angle_gamma   90.00
#
_symmetry.space_group_name_H-M   'P 1'
#
loop_
_entity.id
_entity.type
_entity.pdbx_description
1 polymer ?
#
loop_
_entity_poly.entity_id
_entity_poly.type
_entity_poly.pdbx_seq_one_letter_code
_entity_poly.pdbx_strand_id
1 'polypeptide(L)'
;MEALPAMPSPGPALREYAEAELADAIAALDARKKGAHDSIHDGIHRARKAIRRTRAALSLAEQALGPGARLIDRALRRLNKRSSWQRDAHALVQTLDRLRDRPQPRDTHALLCQARDAAAAHRKALTRDARFADTIETSRAEVAVLRAALAGLAWESLEAHHIADAIDTTSRKADKARERARRSDDAEDWHRWRRRMRRRSQQFRAAAAAGFDAALPELDKSIAEQLGLMQDLSLVIAHCGETGGFDDDTRKSLRHYAERALERQRKRLCSVLPEA
;
A
#
# COMPACT_ATOMS: atom_id res chain seq x y z
N MET A 1 41.20 -6.35 -24.71
CA MET A 1 40.36 -5.56 -23.79
C MET A 1 38.91 -5.81 -24.17
N GLU A 2 38.29 -6.81 -23.54
CA GLU A 2 36.83 -6.96 -23.60
C GLU A 2 36.21 -5.73 -22.94
N ALA A 3 35.37 -5.00 -23.68
CA ALA A 3 34.59 -3.92 -23.13
C ALA A 3 33.64 -4.51 -22.08
N LEU A 4 33.77 -4.08 -20.82
CA LEU A 4 32.76 -4.34 -19.80
C LEU A 4 31.40 -3.91 -20.37
N PRO A 5 30.35 -4.74 -20.27
CA PRO A 5 29.04 -4.38 -20.81
C PRO A 5 28.63 -3.03 -20.22
N ALA A 6 28.28 -2.08 -21.08
CA ALA A 6 27.79 -0.79 -20.67
C ALA A 6 26.59 -1.01 -19.74
N MET A 7 26.72 -0.58 -18.48
CA MET A 7 25.59 -0.67 -17.56
C MET A 7 24.42 0.10 -18.17
N PRO A 8 23.22 -0.50 -18.25
CA PRO A 8 22.07 0.19 -18.82
C PRO A 8 21.84 1.50 -18.05
N SER A 9 21.56 2.58 -18.79
CA SER A 9 21.20 3.85 -18.17
C SER A 9 19.98 3.64 -17.25
N PRO A 10 19.99 4.15 -16.01
CA PRO A 10 18.89 3.97 -15.06
C PRO A 10 17.56 4.50 -15.58
N GLY A 11 17.61 5.57 -16.37
CA GLY A 11 16.45 6.26 -16.91
C GLY A 11 15.51 5.36 -17.69
N PRO A 12 15.95 4.81 -18.84
CA PRO A 12 15.13 3.92 -19.66
C PRO A 12 14.58 2.72 -18.92
N ALA A 13 15.38 2.05 -18.09
CA ALA A 13 14.95 0.86 -17.36
C ALA A 13 13.90 1.19 -16.27
N LEU A 14 14.06 2.31 -15.56
CA LEU A 14 13.09 2.76 -14.57
C LEU A 14 11.80 3.27 -15.22
N ARG A 15 11.87 3.87 -16.42
CA ARG A 15 10.71 4.22 -17.25
C ARG A 15 9.93 2.97 -17.60
N GLU A 16 10.59 1.97 -18.16
CA GLU A 16 9.97 0.70 -18.56
C GLU A 16 9.28 0.03 -17.36
N TYR A 17 9.95 -0.03 -16.22
CA TYR A 17 9.35 -0.51 -14.97
C TYR A 17 8.08 0.27 -14.59
N ALA A 18 8.13 1.61 -14.63
CA ALA A 18 7.00 2.46 -14.27
C ALA A 18 5.81 2.30 -15.24
N GLU A 19 6.09 2.18 -16.53
CA GLU A 19 5.11 1.95 -17.59
C GLU A 19 4.47 0.57 -17.53
N ALA A 20 5.26 -0.47 -17.23
CA ALA A 20 4.79 -1.84 -17.02
C ALA A 20 3.85 -1.92 -15.82
N GLU A 21 4.19 -1.30 -14.70
CA GLU A 21 3.30 -1.25 -13.52
C GLU A 21 1.98 -0.52 -13.85
N LEU A 22 1.99 0.57 -14.63
CA LEU A 22 0.74 1.20 -15.04
C LEU A 22 -0.05 0.37 -16.06
N ALA A 23 0.60 -0.39 -16.93
CA ALA A 23 -0.05 -1.36 -17.80
C ALA A 23 -0.74 -2.48 -16.98
N ASP A 24 -0.05 -3.01 -15.98
CA ASP A 24 -0.61 -3.98 -15.02
C ASP A 24 -1.81 -3.41 -14.26
N ALA A 25 -1.76 -2.13 -13.89
CA ALA A 25 -2.89 -1.47 -13.25
C ALA A 25 -4.12 -1.41 -14.18
N ILE A 26 -3.94 -1.08 -15.45
CA ILE A 26 -5.01 -1.07 -16.45
C ILE A 26 -5.59 -2.47 -16.62
N ALA A 27 -4.74 -3.48 -16.83
CA ALA A 27 -5.16 -4.87 -16.99
C ALA A 27 -5.92 -5.39 -15.76
N ALA A 28 -5.47 -5.03 -14.56
CA ALA A 28 -6.14 -5.41 -13.31
C ALA A 28 -7.51 -4.75 -13.13
N LEU A 29 -7.68 -3.51 -13.58
CA LEU A 29 -8.99 -2.83 -13.59
C LEU A 29 -9.92 -3.43 -14.66
N ASP A 30 -9.37 -3.87 -15.80
CA ASP A 30 -10.11 -4.52 -16.89
C ASP A 30 -10.55 -5.96 -16.57
N ALA A 31 -9.83 -6.66 -15.68
CA ALA A 31 -10.14 -8.04 -15.25
C ALA A 31 -11.56 -8.20 -14.66
N ARG A 32 -12.23 -7.10 -14.30
CA ARG A 32 -13.66 -7.05 -13.93
C ARG A 32 -14.57 -7.72 -14.96
N LYS A 33 -14.22 -7.71 -16.24
CA LYS A 33 -15.04 -8.26 -17.33
C LYS A 33 -15.19 -9.80 -17.29
N LYS A 34 -14.47 -10.52 -16.42
CA LYS A 34 -14.45 -11.99 -16.37
C LYS A 34 -15.34 -12.66 -15.28
N GLY A 35 -16.22 -11.90 -14.61
CA GLY A 35 -17.44 -12.48 -14.00
C GLY A 35 -17.41 -13.00 -12.56
N ALA A 36 -16.34 -12.84 -11.77
CA ALA A 36 -16.31 -13.24 -10.35
C ALA A 36 -16.26 -12.03 -9.40
N HIS A 37 -17.05 -12.04 -8.32
CA HIS A 37 -17.11 -10.91 -7.37
C HIS A 37 -15.77 -10.66 -6.64
N ASP A 38 -15.06 -11.73 -6.24
CA ASP A 38 -13.77 -11.59 -5.57
C ASP A 38 -12.65 -11.16 -6.54
N SER A 39 -12.76 -11.46 -7.84
CA SER A 39 -11.77 -11.04 -8.84
C SER A 39 -11.74 -9.52 -9.03
N ILE A 40 -12.86 -8.83 -8.80
CA ILE A 40 -12.93 -7.36 -8.87
C ILE A 40 -12.11 -6.72 -7.74
N HIS A 41 -12.26 -7.22 -6.51
CA HIS A 41 -11.53 -6.68 -5.36
C HIS A 41 -10.02 -6.96 -5.48
N ASP A 42 -9.67 -8.13 -5.98
CA ASP A 42 -8.28 -8.47 -6.30
C ASP A 42 -7.72 -7.56 -7.40
N GLY A 43 -8.50 -7.30 -8.46
CA GLY A 43 -8.16 -6.34 -9.51
C GLY A 43 -7.86 -4.94 -8.96
N ILE A 44 -8.76 -4.41 -8.11
CA ILE A 44 -8.55 -3.13 -7.42
C ILE A 44 -7.29 -3.17 -6.55
N HIS A 45 -7.08 -4.25 -5.79
CA HIS A 45 -5.89 -4.39 -4.95
C HIS A 45 -4.60 -4.39 -5.77
N ARG A 46 -4.56 -5.16 -6.86
CA ARG A 46 -3.43 -5.24 -7.80
C ARG A 46 -3.17 -3.89 -8.46
N ALA A 47 -4.20 -3.23 -8.99
CA ALA A 47 -4.07 -1.88 -9.58
C ALA A 47 -3.51 -0.87 -8.59
N ARG A 48 -4.02 -0.84 -7.35
CA ARG A 48 -3.50 0.03 -6.29
C ARG A 48 -2.04 -0.29 -5.93
N LYS A 49 -1.64 -1.57 -5.96
CA LYS A 49 -0.25 -1.98 -5.74
C LYS A 49 0.65 -1.43 -6.85
N ALA A 50 0.28 -1.64 -8.10
CA ALA A 50 0.96 -1.13 -9.27
C ALA A 50 1.13 0.39 -9.23
N ILE A 51 0.04 1.13 -9.03
CA ILE A 51 0.08 2.60 -8.90
C ILE A 51 1.05 3.03 -7.78
N ARG A 52 1.09 2.34 -6.62
CA ARG A 52 2.04 2.67 -5.55
C ARG A 52 3.50 2.41 -5.96
N ARG A 53 3.75 1.39 -6.78
CA ARG A 53 5.09 1.04 -7.27
C ARG A 53 5.56 2.04 -8.33
N THR A 54 4.72 2.42 -9.30
CA THR A 54 5.00 3.53 -10.22
C THR A 54 5.35 4.81 -9.47
N ARG A 55 4.57 5.16 -8.45
CA ARG A 55 4.87 6.32 -7.60
C ARG A 55 6.22 6.19 -6.88
N ALA A 56 6.69 4.98 -6.60
CA ALA A 56 7.97 4.76 -5.94
C ALA A 56 9.12 4.95 -6.94
N ALA A 57 8.96 4.46 -8.17
CA ALA A 57 9.85 4.74 -9.29
C ALA A 57 9.97 6.26 -9.56
N LEU A 58 8.85 6.97 -9.67
CA LEU A 58 8.86 8.44 -9.82
C LEU A 58 9.60 9.16 -8.69
N SER A 59 9.51 8.65 -7.46
CA SER A 59 10.23 9.25 -6.32
C SER A 59 11.72 8.94 -6.30
N LEU A 60 12.20 7.92 -7.02
CA LEU A 60 13.64 7.70 -7.22
C LEU A 60 14.24 8.72 -8.19
N ALA A 61 13.45 9.13 -9.18
CA ALA A 61 13.90 10.01 -10.25
C ALA A 61 13.41 11.46 -10.08
N GLU A 62 12.87 11.83 -8.91
CA GLU A 62 12.18 13.12 -8.69
C GLU A 62 13.06 14.33 -9.02
N GLN A 63 14.36 14.27 -8.71
CA GLN A 63 15.29 15.37 -8.97
C GLN A 63 15.58 15.55 -10.46
N ALA A 64 15.68 14.46 -11.21
CA ALA A 64 16.01 14.46 -12.64
C ALA A 64 14.80 14.73 -13.56
N LEU A 65 13.62 14.20 -13.22
CA LEU A 65 12.42 14.27 -14.06
C LEU A 65 11.65 15.61 -13.98
N GLY A 66 12.04 16.49 -13.05
CA GLY A 66 11.45 17.81 -12.91
C GLY A 66 9.99 17.84 -12.43
N PRO A 67 9.27 18.97 -12.61
CA PRO A 67 7.95 19.19 -12.03
C PRO A 67 6.86 18.26 -12.59
N GLY A 68 7.01 17.77 -13.82
CA GLY A 68 6.07 16.83 -14.44
C GLY A 68 5.89 15.54 -13.63
N ALA A 69 6.99 14.98 -13.10
CA ALA A 69 6.94 13.79 -12.25
C ALA A 69 6.11 14.00 -10.97
N ARG A 70 6.20 15.20 -10.36
CA ARG A 70 5.41 15.55 -9.15
C ARG A 70 3.92 15.65 -9.45
N LEU A 71 3.56 16.17 -10.62
CA LEU A 71 2.16 16.23 -11.06
C LEU A 71 1.58 14.83 -11.26
N ILE A 72 2.34 13.94 -11.91
CA ILE A 72 1.95 12.55 -12.11
C ILE A 72 1.84 11.81 -10.76
N ASP A 73 2.82 11.92 -9.84
CA ASP A 73 2.70 11.30 -8.49
C ASP A 73 1.44 11.77 -7.76
N ARG A 74 1.11 13.07 -7.84
CA ARG A 74 -0.07 13.65 -7.21
C ARG A 74 -1.36 13.10 -7.82
N ALA A 75 -1.43 12.96 -9.14
CA ALA A 75 -2.57 12.35 -9.83
C ALA A 75 -2.73 10.88 -9.43
N LEU A 76 -1.67 10.08 -9.48
CA LEU A 76 -1.64 8.69 -9.02
C LEU A 76 -2.02 8.55 -7.53
N ARG A 77 -1.64 9.51 -6.70
CA ARG A 77 -2.05 9.57 -5.28
C ARG A 77 -3.55 9.80 -5.15
N ARG A 78 -4.13 10.71 -5.93
CA ARG A 78 -5.57 10.98 -5.93
C ARG A 78 -6.36 9.76 -6.38
N LEU A 79 -5.93 9.07 -7.43
CA LEU A 79 -6.53 7.81 -7.89
C LEU A 79 -6.57 6.74 -6.79
N ASN A 80 -5.46 6.54 -6.09
CA ASN A 80 -5.41 5.66 -4.91
C ASN A 80 -6.31 6.12 -3.75
N LYS A 81 -6.64 7.41 -3.64
CA LYS A 81 -7.58 7.88 -2.61
C LYS A 81 -9.03 7.61 -2.99
N ARG A 82 -9.40 7.79 -4.27
CA ARG A 82 -10.79 7.57 -4.74
C ARG A 82 -11.27 6.13 -4.54
N SER A 83 -10.34 5.16 -4.62
CA SER A 83 -10.64 3.74 -4.39
C SER A 83 -10.35 3.24 -2.96
N SER A 84 -10.18 4.16 -1.99
CA SER A 84 -9.79 3.78 -0.62
C SER A 84 -10.90 3.07 0.14
N TRP A 85 -12.12 3.61 0.12
CA TRP A 85 -13.27 3.04 0.81
C TRP A 85 -13.58 1.60 0.37
N GLN A 86 -13.49 1.28 -0.93
CA GLN A 86 -13.67 -0.10 -1.42
C GLN A 86 -12.57 -1.03 -0.89
N ARG A 87 -11.33 -0.55 -0.87
CA ARG A 87 -10.19 -1.31 -0.38
C ARG A 87 -10.31 -1.56 1.13
N ASP A 88 -10.79 -0.57 1.87
CA ASP A 88 -10.92 -0.61 3.32
C ASP A 88 -12.04 -1.59 3.71
N ALA A 89 -13.20 -1.56 3.04
CA ALA A 89 -14.24 -2.56 3.22
C ALA A 89 -13.75 -4.01 2.95
N HIS A 90 -12.97 -4.21 1.89
CA HIS A 90 -12.36 -5.52 1.63
C HIS A 90 -11.24 -5.89 2.64
N ALA A 91 -10.45 -4.92 3.09
CA ALA A 91 -9.42 -5.14 4.11
C ALA A 91 -10.03 -5.55 5.45
N LEU A 92 -11.18 -4.98 5.80
CA LEU A 92 -11.90 -5.34 7.01
C LEU A 92 -12.28 -6.83 7.00
N VAL A 93 -12.88 -7.32 5.91
CA VAL A 93 -13.21 -8.75 5.74
C VAL A 93 -11.96 -9.62 5.87
N GLN A 94 -10.89 -9.30 5.12
CA GLN A 94 -9.62 -10.05 5.18
C GLN A 94 -8.96 -10.03 6.57
N THR A 95 -9.18 -8.97 7.35
CA THR A 95 -8.67 -8.83 8.70
C THR A 95 -9.46 -9.71 9.65
N LEU A 96 -10.78 -9.69 9.56
CA LEU A 96 -11.66 -10.52 10.38
C LEU A 96 -11.45 -12.01 10.08
N ASP A 97 -11.30 -12.40 8.80
CA ASP A 97 -10.93 -13.77 8.42
C ASP A 97 -9.62 -14.19 9.12
N ARG A 98 -8.54 -13.39 9.00
CA ARG A 98 -7.25 -13.68 9.66
C ARG A 98 -7.30 -13.73 11.18
N LEU A 99 -8.19 -12.94 11.81
CA LEU A 99 -8.35 -12.95 13.27
C LEU A 99 -9.13 -14.17 13.74
N ARG A 100 -10.14 -14.59 12.95
CA ARG A 100 -10.96 -15.78 13.19
C ARG A 100 -10.17 -17.07 13.01
N ASP A 101 -9.29 -17.13 12.01
CA ASP A 101 -8.52 -18.33 11.68
C ASP A 101 -7.42 -18.64 12.71
N ARG A 102 -7.21 -17.77 13.71
CA ARG A 102 -6.34 -18.02 14.87
C ARG A 102 -7.11 -18.78 15.95
N PRO A 103 -6.43 -19.53 16.84
CA PRO A 103 -7.08 -20.08 18.03
C PRO A 103 -7.70 -18.97 18.89
N GLN A 104 -9.00 -19.07 19.15
CA GLN A 104 -9.77 -18.10 19.95
C GLN A 104 -10.71 -18.83 20.92
N PRO A 105 -11.05 -18.22 22.07
CA PRO A 105 -12.19 -18.63 22.87
C PRO A 105 -13.48 -18.64 22.04
N ARG A 106 -14.40 -19.55 22.36
CA ARG A 106 -15.66 -19.76 21.61
C ARG A 106 -16.45 -18.46 21.40
N ASP A 107 -16.57 -17.63 22.43
CA ASP A 107 -17.33 -16.38 22.36
C ASP A 107 -16.64 -15.34 21.46
N THR A 108 -15.31 -15.26 21.52
CA THR A 108 -14.52 -14.39 20.63
C THR A 108 -14.62 -14.85 19.18
N HIS A 109 -14.60 -16.17 18.95
CA HIS A 109 -14.77 -16.73 17.61
C HIS A 109 -16.16 -16.39 17.05
N ALA A 110 -17.23 -16.55 17.85
CA ALA A 110 -18.59 -16.18 17.46
C ALA A 110 -18.72 -14.69 17.11
N LEU A 111 -18.16 -13.81 17.95
CA LEU A 111 -18.09 -12.36 17.70
C LEU A 111 -17.40 -12.04 16.36
N LEU A 112 -16.26 -12.68 16.08
CA LEU A 112 -15.52 -12.47 14.84
C LEU A 112 -16.28 -12.96 13.61
N CYS A 113 -17.01 -14.08 13.71
CA CYS A 113 -17.90 -14.55 12.63
C CYS A 113 -19.01 -13.54 12.34
N GLN A 114 -19.73 -13.06 13.36
CA GLN A 114 -20.80 -12.07 13.20
C GLN A 114 -20.28 -10.78 12.56
N ALA A 115 -19.17 -10.25 13.07
CA ALA A 115 -18.53 -9.06 12.49
C ALA A 115 -18.11 -9.28 11.03
N ARG A 116 -17.56 -10.46 10.72
CA ARG A 116 -17.11 -10.80 9.37
C ARG A 116 -18.28 -10.83 8.39
N ASP A 117 -19.41 -11.41 8.77
CA ASP A 117 -20.59 -11.50 7.91
C ASP A 117 -21.21 -10.13 7.65
N ALA A 118 -21.29 -9.28 8.67
CA ALA A 118 -21.72 -7.89 8.52
C ALA A 118 -20.78 -7.09 7.59
N ALA A 119 -19.46 -7.22 7.77
CA ALA A 119 -18.47 -6.59 6.89
C ALA A 119 -18.57 -7.08 5.44
N ALA A 120 -18.82 -8.39 5.24
CA ALA A 120 -18.99 -8.98 3.92
C ALA A 120 -20.27 -8.48 3.23
N ALA A 121 -21.36 -8.34 3.98
CA ALA A 121 -22.61 -7.77 3.49
C ALA A 121 -22.43 -6.30 3.07
N HIS A 122 -21.77 -5.49 3.90
CA HIS A 122 -21.45 -4.10 3.57
C HIS A 122 -20.59 -4.00 2.30
N ARG A 123 -19.51 -4.80 2.21
CA ARG A 123 -18.65 -4.87 1.00
C ARG A 123 -19.47 -5.22 -0.26
N LYS A 124 -20.39 -6.17 -0.16
CA LYS A 124 -21.26 -6.57 -1.27
C LYS A 124 -22.19 -5.44 -1.70
N ALA A 125 -22.79 -4.73 -0.74
CA ALA A 125 -23.65 -3.57 -1.03
C ALA A 125 -22.88 -2.47 -1.79
N LEU A 126 -21.66 -2.17 -1.36
CA LEU A 126 -20.76 -1.22 -2.02
C LEU A 126 -20.46 -1.55 -3.49
N THR A 127 -20.37 -2.82 -3.86
CA THR A 127 -20.12 -3.22 -5.26
C THR A 127 -21.34 -3.10 -6.17
N ARG A 128 -22.54 -2.99 -5.61
CA ARG A 128 -23.80 -2.79 -6.35
C ARG A 128 -24.07 -1.31 -6.64
N ASP A 129 -23.32 -0.40 -6.04
CA ASP A 129 -23.43 1.03 -6.26
C ASP A 129 -22.98 1.40 -7.69
N ALA A 130 -23.79 2.13 -8.44
CA ALA A 130 -23.43 2.58 -9.79
C ALA A 130 -22.14 3.43 -9.80
N ARG A 131 -21.88 4.20 -8.73
CA ARG A 131 -20.65 4.97 -8.54
C ARG A 131 -19.40 4.09 -8.49
N PHE A 132 -19.55 2.83 -8.09
CA PHE A 132 -18.44 1.88 -8.10
C PHE A 132 -17.96 1.62 -9.52
N ALA A 133 -18.88 1.34 -10.44
CA ALA A 133 -18.55 1.07 -11.83
C ALA A 133 -17.87 2.27 -12.51
N ASP A 134 -18.46 3.45 -12.34
CA ASP A 134 -17.95 4.72 -12.86
C ASP A 134 -16.56 5.05 -12.30
N THR A 135 -16.34 4.85 -10.99
CA THR A 135 -15.03 5.09 -10.37
C THR A 135 -13.94 4.22 -11.00
N ILE A 136 -14.25 2.97 -11.31
CA ILE A 136 -13.28 2.03 -11.91
C ILE A 136 -12.97 2.42 -13.35
N GLU A 137 -13.98 2.72 -14.15
CA GLU A 137 -13.83 3.15 -15.53
C GLU A 137 -13.04 4.47 -15.64
N THR A 138 -13.43 5.48 -14.88
CA THR A 138 -12.71 6.75 -14.80
C THR A 138 -11.27 6.55 -14.34
N SER A 139 -11.05 5.70 -13.32
CA SER A 139 -9.68 5.42 -12.85
C SER A 139 -8.83 4.74 -13.92
N ARG A 140 -9.39 3.82 -14.70
CA ARG A 140 -8.69 3.16 -15.80
C ARG A 140 -8.27 4.16 -16.87
N ALA A 141 -9.20 5.03 -17.31
CA ALA A 141 -8.92 6.05 -18.31
C ALA A 141 -7.81 7.02 -17.84
N GLU A 142 -7.89 7.50 -16.59
CA GLU A 142 -6.85 8.36 -16.02
C GLU A 142 -5.49 7.65 -15.90
N VAL A 143 -5.45 6.37 -15.52
CA VAL A 143 -4.18 5.61 -15.50
C VAL A 143 -3.58 5.50 -16.91
N ALA A 144 -4.40 5.29 -17.94
CA ALA A 144 -3.92 5.25 -19.33
C ALA A 144 -3.31 6.58 -19.77
N VAL A 145 -3.96 7.71 -19.44
CA VAL A 145 -3.43 9.06 -19.70
C VAL A 145 -2.10 9.28 -18.97
N LEU A 146 -2.04 8.92 -17.68
CA LEU A 146 -0.83 9.09 -16.88
C LEU A 146 0.32 8.20 -17.36
N ARG A 147 0.01 7.01 -17.89
CA ARG A 147 1.00 6.14 -18.53
C ARG A 147 1.59 6.78 -19.79
N ALA A 148 0.75 7.35 -20.65
CA ALA A 148 1.24 8.08 -21.83
C ALA A 148 2.09 9.30 -21.43
N ALA A 149 1.70 10.00 -20.36
CA ALA A 149 2.46 11.14 -19.84
C ALA A 149 3.82 10.77 -19.25
N LEU A 150 4.03 9.52 -18.79
CA LEU A 150 5.36 9.06 -18.34
C LEU A 150 6.39 9.14 -19.46
N ALA A 151 6.03 8.81 -20.70
CA ALA A 151 6.94 8.79 -21.83
C ALA A 151 7.57 10.17 -22.13
N GLY A 152 6.87 11.25 -21.80
CA GLY A 152 7.32 12.63 -22.02
C GLY A 152 8.23 13.20 -20.93
N LEU A 153 8.56 12.45 -19.88
CA LEU A 153 9.49 12.91 -18.85
C LEU A 153 10.94 12.75 -19.31
N ALA A 154 11.85 13.54 -18.75
CA ALA A 154 13.27 13.53 -19.07
C ALA A 154 14.00 12.32 -18.44
N TRP A 155 13.64 11.09 -18.80
CA TRP A 155 14.26 9.89 -18.23
C TRP A 155 15.74 9.78 -18.54
N GLU A 156 16.19 10.28 -19.69
CA GLU A 156 17.59 10.24 -20.11
C GLU A 156 18.52 11.10 -19.23
N SER A 157 17.99 12.05 -18.45
CA SER A 157 18.79 12.81 -17.48
C SER A 157 18.99 12.09 -16.15
N LEU A 158 18.38 10.91 -15.97
CA LEU A 158 18.49 10.14 -14.75
C LEU A 158 19.82 9.39 -14.71
N GLU A 159 20.69 9.81 -13.80
CA GLU A 159 21.93 9.12 -13.46
C GLU A 159 21.83 8.29 -12.17
N ALA A 160 22.80 7.38 -11.96
CA ALA A 160 22.89 6.49 -10.80
C ALA A 160 22.86 7.21 -9.45
N HIS A 161 23.55 8.36 -9.34
CA HIS A 161 23.65 9.11 -8.09
C HIS A 161 22.29 9.64 -7.62
N HIS A 162 21.40 10.05 -8.54
CA HIS A 162 20.04 10.47 -8.21
C HIS A 162 19.24 9.36 -7.51
N ILE A 163 19.40 8.11 -7.95
CA ILE A 163 18.74 6.94 -7.34
C ILE A 163 19.28 6.72 -5.93
N ALA A 164 20.60 6.76 -5.77
CA ALA A 164 21.26 6.59 -4.46
C ALA A 164 20.79 7.67 -3.47
N ASP A 165 20.79 8.93 -3.86
CA ASP A 165 20.36 10.07 -3.03
C ASP A 165 18.88 9.97 -2.65
N ALA A 166 18.03 9.52 -3.58
CA ALA A 166 16.62 9.30 -3.32
C ALA A 166 16.38 8.17 -2.31
N ILE A 167 17.13 7.07 -2.40
CA ILE A 167 17.06 5.94 -1.47
C ILE A 167 17.55 6.35 -0.08
N ASP A 168 18.67 7.04 0.01
CA ASP A 168 19.20 7.55 1.29
C ASP A 168 18.20 8.51 1.94
N THR A 169 17.65 9.44 1.17
CA THR A 169 16.63 10.39 1.65
C THR A 169 15.40 9.68 2.21
N THR A 170 14.87 8.67 1.52
CA THR A 170 13.69 7.94 2.01
C THR A 170 14.00 7.01 3.18
N SER A 171 15.22 6.48 3.25
CA SER A 171 15.72 5.70 4.38
C SER A 171 15.79 6.56 5.64
N ARG A 172 16.49 7.70 5.60
CA ARG A 172 16.53 8.65 6.72
C ARG A 172 15.14 9.09 7.18
N LYS A 173 14.23 9.32 6.23
CA LYS A 173 12.83 9.64 6.55
C LYS A 173 12.12 8.46 7.22
N ALA A 174 12.36 7.21 6.81
CA ALA A 174 11.77 6.04 7.45
C ALA A 174 12.28 5.90 8.89
N ASP A 175 13.58 6.08 9.12
CA ASP A 175 14.19 5.93 10.44
C ASP A 175 13.73 7.02 11.41
N LYS A 176 13.64 8.28 10.95
CA LYS A 176 13.03 9.36 11.74
C LYS A 176 11.56 9.09 12.10
N ALA A 177 10.81 8.44 11.21
CA ALA A 177 9.42 8.08 11.48
C ALA A 177 9.30 6.91 12.46
N ARG A 178 10.22 5.92 12.39
CA ARG A 178 10.34 4.84 13.37
C ARG A 178 10.53 5.42 14.77
N GLU A 179 11.53 6.29 14.90
CA GLU A 179 11.89 6.89 16.17
C GLU A 179 10.75 7.73 16.77
N ARG A 180 10.07 8.51 15.92
CA ARG A 180 8.87 9.24 16.34
C ARG A 180 7.74 8.33 16.79
N ALA A 181 7.44 7.26 16.05
CA ALA A 181 6.38 6.31 16.39
C ALA A 181 6.65 5.59 17.72
N ARG A 182 7.90 5.22 17.98
CA ARG A 182 8.32 4.63 19.27
C ARG A 182 8.08 5.60 20.43
N ARG A 183 8.40 6.88 20.25
CA ARG A 183 8.29 7.89 21.32
C ARG A 183 6.85 8.31 21.61
N SER A 184 6.05 8.55 20.58
CA SER A 184 4.68 9.06 20.76
C SER A 184 3.67 7.97 21.08
N ASP A 185 3.95 6.72 20.68
CA ASP A 185 2.99 5.61 20.60
C ASP A 185 1.66 5.98 19.90
N ASP A 186 1.68 7.00 19.04
CA ASP A 186 0.49 7.50 18.36
C ASP A 186 0.19 6.67 17.09
N ALA A 187 -1.08 6.37 16.86
CA ALA A 187 -1.52 5.53 15.75
C ALA A 187 -1.15 6.13 14.37
N GLU A 188 -1.22 7.45 14.20
CA GLU A 188 -0.87 8.11 12.95
C GLU A 188 0.65 8.12 12.73
N ASP A 189 1.45 8.19 13.79
CA ASP A 189 2.90 8.06 13.69
C ASP A 189 3.35 6.63 13.31
N TRP A 190 2.75 5.60 13.91
CA TRP A 190 2.92 4.20 13.47
C TRP A 190 2.53 4.01 12.00
N HIS A 191 1.38 4.57 11.61
CA HIS A 191 0.89 4.50 10.25
C HIS A 191 1.80 5.27 9.26
N ARG A 192 2.35 6.42 9.67
CA ARG A 192 3.35 7.18 8.92
C ARG A 192 4.62 6.37 8.71
N TRP A 193 5.14 5.72 9.74
CA TRP A 193 6.33 4.88 9.62
C TRP A 193 6.08 3.73 8.63
N ARG A 194 4.97 3.00 8.77
CA ARG A 194 4.59 1.95 7.81
C ARG A 194 4.55 2.44 6.36
N ARG A 195 3.96 3.60 6.11
CA ARG A 195 3.89 4.17 4.74
C ARG A 195 5.28 4.46 4.18
N ARG A 196 6.23 4.90 5.02
CA ARG A 196 7.62 5.16 4.62
C ARG A 196 8.41 3.87 4.40
N MET A 197 8.29 2.88 5.28
CA MET A 197 8.93 1.58 5.10
C MET A 197 8.46 0.89 3.81
N ARG A 198 7.15 0.92 3.54
CA ARG A 198 6.61 0.42 2.26
C ARG A 198 7.17 1.17 1.06
N ARG A 199 7.27 2.50 1.13
CA ARG A 199 7.84 3.31 0.05
C ARG A 199 9.27 2.90 -0.24
N ARG A 200 10.11 2.81 0.80
CA ARG A 200 11.50 2.35 0.72
C ARG A 200 11.58 0.98 0.05
N SER A 201 10.80 0.01 0.51
CA SER A 201 10.72 -1.34 -0.09
C SER A 201 10.33 -1.33 -1.57
N GLN A 202 9.44 -0.42 -1.99
CA GLN A 202 9.05 -0.31 -3.40
C GLN A 202 10.12 0.38 -4.25
N GLN A 203 10.85 1.35 -3.68
CA GLN A 203 11.97 2.00 -4.35
C GLN A 203 13.11 1.02 -4.60
N PHE A 204 13.53 0.24 -3.60
CA PHE A 204 14.57 -0.76 -3.82
C PHE A 204 14.18 -1.80 -4.89
N ARG A 205 12.93 -2.26 -4.91
CA ARG A 205 12.46 -3.16 -5.98
C ARG A 205 12.52 -2.51 -7.36
N ALA A 206 12.14 -1.23 -7.45
CA ALA A 206 12.19 -0.49 -8.70
C ALA A 206 13.64 -0.23 -9.16
N ALA A 207 14.55 0.08 -8.24
CA ALA A 207 15.97 0.24 -8.51
C ALA A 207 16.60 -1.08 -8.99
N ALA A 208 16.35 -2.18 -8.28
CA ALA A 208 16.81 -3.51 -8.70
C ALA A 208 16.27 -3.91 -10.08
N ALA A 209 14.99 -3.63 -10.36
CA ALA A 209 14.41 -3.86 -11.69
C ALA A 209 15.05 -2.98 -12.78
N ALA A 210 15.59 -1.82 -12.41
CA ALA A 210 16.33 -0.93 -13.31
C ALA A 210 17.82 -1.31 -13.46
N GLY A 211 18.27 -2.44 -12.86
CA GLY A 211 19.67 -2.86 -12.88
C GLY A 211 20.56 -2.17 -11.85
N PHE A 212 19.98 -1.41 -10.91
CA PHE A 212 20.70 -0.75 -9.83
C PHE A 212 20.65 -1.64 -8.59
N ASP A 213 21.70 -2.42 -8.39
CA ASP A 213 21.89 -3.22 -7.19
C ASP A 213 22.32 -2.32 -6.02
N ALA A 214 21.37 -1.52 -5.53
CA ALA A 214 21.49 -0.94 -4.21
C ALA A 214 21.22 -2.07 -3.22
N ALA A 215 22.28 -2.60 -2.60
CA ALA A 215 22.19 -3.62 -1.56
C ALA A 215 21.01 -3.29 -0.64
N LEU A 216 19.94 -4.09 -0.75
CA LEU A 216 18.76 -3.97 0.08
C LEU A 216 19.24 -4.15 1.52
N PRO A 217 19.25 -3.12 2.39
CA PRO A 217 19.31 -3.41 3.80
C PRO A 217 18.08 -4.25 4.06
N GLU A 218 18.29 -5.45 4.61
CA GLU A 218 17.28 -6.48 4.78
C GLU A 218 16.05 -5.83 5.43
N LEU A 219 15.05 -5.52 4.61
CA LEU A 219 13.84 -4.89 5.07
C LEU A 219 13.12 -5.99 5.80
N ASP A 220 13.26 -5.99 7.12
CA ASP A 220 12.72 -7.06 7.96
C ASP A 220 11.24 -7.26 7.62
N LYS A 221 10.99 -8.37 6.92
CA LYS A 221 9.67 -8.77 6.45
C LYS A 221 8.73 -8.94 7.65
N SER A 222 9.27 -9.38 8.79
CA SER A 222 8.55 -9.49 10.06
C SER A 222 8.06 -8.11 10.52
N ILE A 223 8.92 -7.08 10.54
CA ILE A 223 8.50 -5.71 10.92
C ILE A 223 7.41 -5.20 9.98
N ALA A 224 7.55 -5.41 8.66
CA ALA A 224 6.55 -4.98 7.69
C ALA A 224 5.18 -5.66 7.89
N GLU A 225 5.19 -6.97 8.20
CA GLU A 225 4.00 -7.75 8.52
C GLU A 225 3.34 -7.29 9.83
N GLN A 226 4.13 -7.04 10.87
CA GLN A 226 3.66 -6.53 12.16
C GLN A 226 3.01 -5.14 12.02
N LEU A 227 3.66 -4.22 11.32
CA LEU A 227 3.07 -2.91 10.99
C LEU A 227 1.80 -3.05 10.14
N GLY A 228 1.76 -4.04 9.24
CA GLY A 228 0.57 -4.45 8.51
C GLY A 228 -0.60 -4.77 9.43
N LEU A 229 -0.39 -5.71 10.34
CA LEU A 229 -1.39 -6.12 11.32
C LEU A 229 -1.86 -4.97 12.22
N MET A 230 -0.96 -4.09 12.64
CA MET A 230 -1.33 -2.90 13.41
C MET A 230 -2.29 -1.98 12.66
N GLN A 231 -2.02 -1.71 11.38
CA GLN A 231 -2.94 -0.92 10.56
C GLN A 231 -4.30 -1.62 10.41
N ASP A 232 -4.29 -2.92 10.19
CA ASP A 232 -5.51 -3.71 10.02
C ASP A 232 -6.38 -3.66 11.30
N LEU A 233 -5.76 -3.72 12.49
CA LEU A 233 -6.45 -3.54 13.77
C LEU A 233 -6.97 -2.11 13.96
N SER A 234 -6.19 -1.08 13.60
CA SER A 234 -6.67 0.31 13.59
C SER A 234 -7.89 0.51 12.68
N LEU A 235 -7.94 -0.19 11.54
CA LEU A 235 -9.09 -0.16 10.64
C LEU A 235 -10.33 -0.78 11.29
N VAL A 236 -10.20 -1.91 12.00
CA VAL A 236 -11.31 -2.51 12.76
C VAL A 236 -11.83 -1.53 13.80
N ILE A 237 -10.94 -0.89 14.57
CA ILE A 237 -11.30 0.10 15.60
C ILE A 237 -12.04 1.29 14.97
N ALA A 238 -11.53 1.84 13.86
CA ALA A 238 -12.15 2.95 13.16
C ALA A 238 -13.56 2.60 12.66
N HIS A 239 -13.74 1.41 12.08
CA HIS A 239 -15.05 0.96 11.62
C HIS A 239 -16.03 0.70 12.78
N CYS A 240 -15.53 0.32 13.96
CA CYS A 240 -16.33 0.30 15.18
C CYS A 240 -16.71 1.71 15.69
N GLY A 241 -16.19 2.79 15.11
CA GLY A 241 -16.64 4.15 15.39
C GLY A 241 -17.75 4.64 14.45
N GLU A 242 -17.99 3.92 13.33
CA GLU A 242 -18.96 4.31 12.32
C GLU A 242 -20.35 3.73 12.64
N THR A 243 -21.37 4.59 12.66
CA THR A 243 -22.77 4.20 12.86
C THR A 243 -23.31 3.55 11.58
N GLY A 244 -23.19 2.22 11.44
CA GLY A 244 -23.84 1.51 10.33
C GLY A 244 -23.32 0.12 9.98
N GLY A 245 -22.22 -0.34 10.59
CA GLY A 245 -21.62 -1.64 10.25
C GLY A 245 -21.99 -2.80 11.18
N PHE A 246 -22.17 -2.53 12.47
CA PHE A 246 -22.39 -3.54 13.53
C PHE A 246 -23.47 -3.06 14.50
N ASP A 247 -24.17 -3.98 15.15
CA ASP A 247 -24.97 -3.67 16.33
C ASP A 247 -24.09 -3.17 17.49
N ASP A 248 -24.70 -2.51 18.47
CA ASP A 248 -23.98 -1.78 19.52
C ASP A 248 -23.10 -2.68 20.40
N ASP A 249 -23.55 -3.90 20.70
CA ASP A 249 -22.82 -4.84 21.56
C ASP A 249 -21.66 -5.49 20.82
N THR A 250 -21.86 -5.89 19.56
CA THR A 250 -20.79 -6.34 18.66
C THR A 250 -19.73 -5.26 18.51
N ARG A 251 -20.15 -4.01 18.29
CA ARG A 251 -19.24 -2.87 18.12
C ARG A 251 -18.35 -2.65 19.33
N LYS A 252 -18.94 -2.61 20.54
CA LYS A 252 -18.19 -2.44 21.80
C LYS A 252 -17.21 -3.59 22.02
N SER A 253 -17.69 -4.83 21.86
CA SER A 253 -16.90 -6.04 22.10
C SER A 253 -15.75 -6.18 21.10
N LEU A 254 -16.02 -5.95 19.81
CA LEU A 254 -15.02 -6.01 18.75
C LEU A 254 -13.96 -4.92 18.89
N ARG A 255 -14.38 -3.69 19.24
CA ARG A 255 -13.47 -2.59 19.51
C ARG A 255 -12.53 -2.92 20.65
N HIS A 256 -13.06 -3.39 21.78
CA HIS A 256 -12.26 -3.77 22.93
C HIS A 256 -11.25 -4.88 22.59
N TYR A 257 -11.68 -5.90 21.84
CA TYR A 257 -10.80 -6.96 21.35
C TYR A 257 -9.67 -6.39 20.47
N ALA A 258 -10.01 -5.53 19.51
CA ALA A 258 -9.05 -4.96 18.57
C ALA A 258 -8.04 -4.02 19.25
N GLU A 259 -8.48 -3.21 20.22
CA GLU A 259 -7.61 -2.34 21.04
C GLU A 259 -6.59 -3.16 21.82
N ARG A 260 -7.02 -4.23 22.52
CA ARG A 260 -6.11 -5.13 23.24
C ARG A 260 -5.15 -5.87 22.31
N ALA A 261 -5.62 -6.31 21.15
CA ALA A 261 -4.76 -6.93 20.15
C ALA A 261 -3.71 -5.94 19.61
N LEU A 262 -4.11 -4.68 19.38
CA LEU A 262 -3.22 -3.63 18.89
C LEU A 262 -2.13 -3.28 19.92
N GLU A 263 -2.51 -3.15 21.19
CA GLU A 263 -1.56 -2.89 22.28
C GLU A 263 -0.51 -3.99 22.40
N ARG A 264 -0.94 -5.27 22.38
CA ARG A 264 -0.01 -6.42 22.38
C ARG A 264 0.91 -6.40 21.18
N GLN A 265 0.39 -6.05 20.00
CA GLN A 265 1.18 -5.99 18.78
C GLN A 265 2.22 -4.86 18.80
N ARG A 266 1.88 -3.71 19.38
CA ARG A 266 2.82 -2.59 19.61
C ARG A 266 3.94 -2.99 20.55
N LYS A 267 3.60 -3.60 21.70
CA LYS A 267 4.58 -4.10 22.68
C LYS A 267 5.57 -5.09 22.03
N ARG A 268 5.05 -6.04 21.25
CA ARG A 268 5.87 -7.02 20.51
C ARG A 268 6.76 -6.36 19.46
N LEU A 269 6.25 -5.36 18.73
CA LEU A 269 7.06 -4.66 17.75
C LEU A 269 8.17 -3.87 18.44
N CYS A 270 7.87 -3.15 19.52
CA CYS A 270 8.89 -2.42 20.29
C CYS A 270 9.98 -3.33 20.85
N SER A 271 9.67 -4.58 21.23
CA SER A 271 10.66 -5.51 21.78
C SER A 271 11.62 -6.11 20.74
N VAL A 272 11.28 -6.07 19.44
CA VAL A 272 12.14 -6.60 18.37
C VAL A 272 12.87 -5.51 17.59
N LEU A 273 12.58 -4.23 17.88
CA LEU A 273 13.27 -3.13 17.22
C LEU A 273 14.64 -2.91 17.86
N PRO A 274 15.73 -2.93 17.08
CA PRO A 274 17.05 -2.64 17.63
C PRO A 274 17.05 -1.26 18.30
N GLU A 275 17.79 -1.16 19.40
CA GLU A 275 18.14 0.13 20.01
C GLU A 275 18.96 0.94 19.00
N ALA A 276 18.73 2.26 19.00
CA ALA A 276 19.31 3.17 18.03
C ALA A 276 20.79 3.44 18.34
#